data_AF-A0A060X3Y7-F1
#
_entry.id   AF-A0A060X3Y7-F1
#
_cell.length_a   1.000
_cell.length_b   1.000
_cell.length_c   1.000
_cell.angle_alpha   90.00
_cell.angle_beta   90.00
_cell.angle_gamma   90.00
#
_symmetry.space_group_name_H-M   'P 1'
#
loop_
_entity.id
_entity.type
_entity.pdbx_description
1 polymer ?
#
loop_
_entity_poly.entity_id
_entity_poly.type
_entity_poly.pdbx_seq_one_letter_code
_entity_poly.pdbx_strand_id
1 'polypeptide(L)'
;MTAIKHALQRDIFTPNDERLLSIVNVCKAGKKKKNCFLCATVTTERPVQVRVVKVKKSDKGDFYKRQMAWELRDLAEVDAKDASKENPEFDLHFEKVYRWVASSTAEKNSFISCIWKLNQRYLRKKVEFVNVSSQLLEESVPSGESQSVAGGDEDALDDYQELNAREEQDIEGMMEVCEYAISNAEAFAEKLSRELQVLDGANIQSIMASEKQVNILMQLLDEALSEVDTIEGKLSSYEEMLQSVKEQMDQISQSNRLIQISNTNNGKLLDEIQFLVNYMDLSKGHIRALQDGDLSSPKGIEACINASEALLQCMNVALRPGHEKLMAVKQQQHLFTELRDTFARRLTNHLNNVFVHQGHDQSSTLSQHTAELTLPKHSPLHRDLLRYAKLMEWLKNTQREKYDGLSRTYVDYMTRLYEREIKDFFEVAKIKMAGTTKEGKGNKFGKTLACF
;
A
#
# COMPACT_ATOMS: atom_id res chain seq x y z
N MET A 1 18.06 -8.51 -5.50
CA MET A 1 18.28 -7.18 -4.88
C MET A 1 17.33 -6.09 -5.37
N THR A 2 17.00 -6.01 -6.66
CA THR A 2 16.20 -4.91 -7.25
C THR A 2 14.82 -4.68 -6.60
N ALA A 3 14.03 -5.74 -6.38
CA ALA A 3 12.72 -5.61 -5.72
C ALA A 3 12.83 -5.07 -4.28
N ILE A 4 13.85 -5.50 -3.52
CA ILE A 4 14.13 -5.03 -2.17
C ILE A 4 14.59 -3.56 -2.21
N LYS A 5 15.44 -3.19 -3.17
CA LYS A 5 15.88 -1.80 -3.37
C LYS A 5 14.69 -0.86 -3.60
N HIS A 6 13.73 -1.24 -4.46
CA HIS A 6 12.51 -0.46 -4.69
C HIS A 6 11.62 -0.36 -3.46
N ALA A 7 11.44 -1.46 -2.71
CA ALA A 7 10.66 -1.47 -1.48
C ALA A 7 11.30 -0.55 -0.42
N LEU A 8 12.61 -0.66 -0.19
CA LEU A 8 13.30 0.21 0.78
C LEU A 8 13.31 1.67 0.35
N GLN A 9 13.48 1.96 -0.95
CA GLN A 9 13.37 3.32 -1.48
C GLN A 9 11.99 3.90 -1.14
N ARG A 10 10.90 3.22 -1.49
CA ARG A 10 9.53 3.71 -1.29
C ARG A 10 9.16 3.81 0.19
N ASP A 11 9.50 2.80 0.98
CA ASP A 11 8.94 2.63 2.33
C ASP A 11 9.82 3.26 3.43
N ILE A 12 11.13 3.45 3.19
CA ILE A 12 12.06 4.03 4.18
C ILE A 12 12.70 5.34 3.72
N PHE A 13 13.12 5.45 2.46
CA PHE A 13 13.98 6.58 2.05
C PHE A 13 13.21 7.75 1.43
N THR A 14 12.18 7.47 0.61
CA THR A 14 11.30 8.51 0.04
C THR A 14 10.58 9.34 1.11
N PRO A 15 10.08 8.79 2.23
CA PRO A 15 9.48 9.60 3.30
C PRO A 15 10.47 10.48 4.08
N ASN A 16 11.78 10.28 3.88
CA ASN A 16 12.84 11.06 4.54
C ASN A 16 13.62 11.93 3.53
N ASP A 17 13.09 12.14 2.32
CA ASP A 17 13.74 12.91 1.26
C ASP A 17 15.17 12.41 0.95
N GLU A 18 15.33 11.08 0.96
CA GLU A 18 16.60 10.39 0.70
C GLU A 18 16.47 9.49 -0.55
N ARG A 19 17.50 9.51 -1.39
CA ARG A 19 17.67 8.62 -2.55
C ARG A 19 18.66 7.51 -2.23
N LEU A 20 18.24 6.26 -2.39
CA LEU A 20 19.04 5.05 -2.20
C LEU A 20 19.89 4.75 -3.43
N LEU A 21 21.21 4.84 -3.28
CA LEU A 21 22.17 4.62 -4.36
C LEU A 21 22.61 3.16 -4.43
N SER A 22 23.06 2.61 -3.30
CA SER A 22 23.52 1.22 -3.20
C SER A 22 23.00 0.53 -1.94
N ILE A 23 22.89 -0.79 -2.02
CA ILE A 23 22.39 -1.66 -0.95
C ILE A 23 23.24 -2.94 -0.93
N VAL A 24 23.62 -3.40 0.27
CA VAL A 24 24.31 -4.67 0.47
C VAL A 24 23.65 -5.46 1.61
N ASN A 25 23.45 -6.76 1.40
CA ASN A 25 22.95 -7.66 2.44
C ASN A 25 24.13 -8.18 3.26
N VAL A 26 24.12 -7.93 4.57
CA VAL A 26 25.26 -8.23 5.45
C VAL A 26 24.86 -8.93 6.75
N CYS A 27 25.80 -9.68 7.29
CA CYS A 27 25.79 -10.20 8.66
C CYS A 27 26.91 -9.55 9.47
N LYS A 28 26.69 -9.35 10.78
CA LYS A 28 27.78 -8.91 11.67
C LYS A 28 28.76 -10.07 11.89
N ALA A 29 30.04 -9.84 11.69
CA ALA A 29 31.07 -10.87 11.87
C ALA A 29 31.00 -11.50 13.27
N GLY A 30 31.05 -12.83 13.35
CA GLY A 30 31.08 -13.59 14.61
C GLY A 30 29.75 -13.79 15.36
N LYS A 31 28.59 -13.34 14.84
CA LYS A 31 27.26 -13.60 15.46
C LYS A 31 26.37 -14.47 14.58
N LYS A 32 25.68 -15.47 15.17
CA LYS A 32 24.71 -16.34 14.46
C LYS A 32 23.59 -15.51 13.81
N LYS A 33 23.59 -15.50 12.47
CA LYS A 33 22.49 -15.24 11.49
C LYS A 33 21.41 -14.21 11.91
N LYS A 34 21.78 -12.93 12.02
CA LYS A 34 20.78 -11.84 11.88
C LYS A 34 21.18 -10.96 10.69
N ASN A 35 20.65 -11.29 9.53
CA ASN A 35 20.86 -10.55 8.30
C ASN A 35 20.27 -9.13 8.43
N CYS A 36 21.00 -8.14 7.93
CA CYS A 36 20.54 -6.77 7.81
C CYS A 36 21.07 -6.16 6.51
N PHE A 37 20.51 -5.03 6.10
CA PHE A 37 20.94 -4.31 4.92
C PHE A 37 21.70 -3.05 5.32
N LEU A 38 22.83 -2.79 4.66
CA LEU A 38 23.45 -1.48 4.65
C LEU A 38 23.06 -0.76 3.36
N CYS A 39 22.68 0.50 3.49
CA CYS A 39 22.14 1.33 2.42
C CYS A 39 22.95 2.61 2.34
N ALA A 40 23.51 2.94 1.17
CA ALA A 40 24.17 4.24 0.93
C ALA A 40 23.15 5.20 0.32
N THR A 41 22.87 6.32 0.99
CA THR A 41 21.83 7.27 0.60
C THR A 41 22.35 8.70 0.52
N VAL A 42 21.67 9.51 -0.29
CA VAL A 42 21.88 10.97 -0.40
C VAL A 42 20.58 11.70 -0.20
N THR A 43 20.59 12.86 0.47
CA THR A 43 19.38 13.70 0.57
C THR A 43 19.07 14.35 -0.78
N THR A 44 17.78 14.56 -1.07
CA THR A 44 17.32 15.26 -2.27
C THR A 44 17.35 16.78 -2.10
N GLU A 45 17.31 17.26 -0.85
CA GLU A 45 17.45 18.68 -0.51
C GLU A 45 18.92 19.13 -0.43
N ARG A 46 19.16 20.42 -0.71
CA ARG A 46 20.49 21.04 -0.58
C ARG A 46 20.64 21.68 0.81
N PRO A 47 21.78 21.53 1.49
CA PRO A 47 23.00 20.84 1.05
C PRO A 47 22.87 19.31 1.05
N VAL A 48 23.45 18.67 0.03
CA VAL A 48 23.39 17.21 -0.12
C VAL A 48 24.18 16.55 1.02
N GLN A 49 23.49 15.73 1.82
CA GLN A 49 24.09 14.93 2.88
C GLN A 49 24.16 13.47 2.44
N VAL A 50 25.31 12.83 2.68
CA VAL A 50 25.53 11.42 2.36
C VAL A 50 25.55 10.60 3.63
N ARG A 51 24.78 9.50 3.66
CA ARG A 51 24.62 8.65 4.84
C ARG A 51 24.75 7.17 4.49
N VAL A 52 25.24 6.39 5.44
CA VAL A 52 25.16 4.94 5.45
C VAL A 52 24.12 4.53 6.48
N VAL A 53 23.06 3.85 6.05
CA VAL A 53 21.91 3.50 6.90
C VAL A 53 21.80 1.99 7.03
N LYS A 54 21.72 1.50 8.27
CA LYS A 54 21.45 0.11 8.59
C LYS A 54 19.95 -0.12 8.71
N VAL A 55 19.43 -1.05 7.91
CA VAL A 55 18.02 -1.44 7.87
C VAL A 55 17.88 -2.90 8.26
N LYS A 56 16.88 -3.22 9.08
CA LYS A 56 16.56 -4.61 9.46
C LYS A 56 15.09 -4.91 9.24
N LYS A 57 14.79 -6.13 8.80
CA LYS A 57 13.41 -6.65 8.76
C LYS A 57 12.88 -6.80 10.19
N SER A 58 11.63 -6.37 10.40
CA SER A 58 10.93 -6.49 11.67
C SER A 58 10.60 -7.96 11.97
N ASP A 59 10.62 -8.34 13.25
CA ASP A 59 10.22 -9.68 13.68
C ASP A 59 8.68 -9.82 13.76
N LYS A 60 7.92 -8.70 13.69
CA LYS A 60 6.45 -8.64 13.79
C LYS A 60 5.75 -8.23 12.48
N GLY A 61 6.16 -8.80 11.36
CA GLY A 61 5.54 -8.57 10.04
C GLY A 61 6.55 -8.39 8.91
N ASP A 62 6.06 -8.13 7.70
CA ASP A 62 6.90 -8.04 6.48
C ASP A 62 7.38 -6.60 6.18
N PHE A 63 7.71 -5.83 7.22
CA PHE A 63 8.18 -4.44 7.06
C PHE A 63 9.63 -4.26 7.51
N TYR A 64 10.30 -3.29 6.92
CA TYR A 64 11.67 -2.92 7.23
C TYR A 64 11.72 -1.69 8.14
N LYS A 65 12.69 -1.64 9.05
CA LYS A 65 12.90 -0.51 9.96
C LYS A 65 14.34 -0.02 9.91
N ARG A 66 14.51 1.30 9.88
CA ARG A 66 15.79 2.00 10.07
C ARG A 66 16.29 1.72 11.50
N GLN A 67 17.45 1.08 11.64
CA GLN A 67 18.04 0.75 12.93
C GLN A 67 19.12 1.76 13.34
N MET A 68 19.93 2.20 12.38
CA MET A 68 21.09 3.06 12.64
C MET A 68 21.42 3.84 11.37
N ALA A 69 21.98 5.03 11.53
CA ALA A 69 22.46 5.85 10.42
C ALA A 69 23.80 6.48 10.84
N TRP A 70 24.74 6.49 9.91
CA TRP A 70 26.04 7.14 10.03
C TRP A 70 26.18 8.16 8.92
N GLU A 71 26.72 9.33 9.22
CA GLU A 71 27.10 10.28 8.18
C GLU A 71 28.39 9.79 7.51
N LEU A 72 28.44 9.84 6.17
CA LEU A 72 29.62 9.36 5.45
C LEU A 72 30.86 10.21 5.78
N ARG A 73 30.67 11.46 6.21
CA ARG A 73 31.76 12.37 6.61
C ARG A 73 32.54 11.90 7.84
N ASP A 74 31.93 11.04 8.66
CA ASP A 74 32.52 10.48 9.87
C ASP A 74 33.27 9.17 9.59
N LEU A 75 33.20 8.65 8.36
CA LEU A 75 33.94 7.48 7.95
C LEU A 75 35.43 7.85 7.81
N ALA A 76 36.29 7.13 8.51
CA ALA A 76 37.73 7.30 8.43
C ALA A 76 38.34 6.37 7.38
N GLU A 77 37.93 5.10 7.40
CA GLU A 77 38.57 4.03 6.65
C GLU A 77 37.55 2.95 6.23
N VAL A 78 37.76 2.39 5.04
CA VAL A 78 37.08 1.20 4.52
C VAL A 78 38.13 0.13 4.25
N ASP A 79 38.11 -0.96 5.01
CA ASP A 79 39.02 -2.11 4.84
C ASP A 79 38.27 -3.26 4.16
N ALA A 80 38.66 -3.59 2.92
CA ALA A 80 38.09 -4.71 2.16
C ALA A 80 38.74 -6.07 2.43
N LYS A 81 39.61 -6.16 3.45
CA LYS A 81 40.35 -7.32 3.96
C LYS A 81 41.45 -7.87 3.05
N ASP A 82 41.17 -8.06 1.77
CA ASP A 82 42.13 -8.58 0.81
C ASP A 82 41.82 -8.02 -0.59
N ALA A 83 42.83 -7.42 -1.23
CA ALA A 83 42.70 -6.83 -2.55
C ALA A 83 42.79 -7.86 -3.69
N SER A 84 43.38 -9.03 -3.41
CA SER A 84 43.71 -10.07 -4.38
C SER A 84 42.80 -11.30 -4.28
N LYS A 85 42.36 -11.64 -3.07
CA LYS A 85 41.54 -12.80 -2.79
C LYS A 85 40.08 -12.42 -2.63
N GLU A 86 39.18 -13.17 -3.27
CA GLU A 86 37.75 -12.98 -3.08
C GLU A 86 37.34 -13.26 -1.64
N ASN A 87 36.98 -12.21 -0.91
CA ASN A 87 36.50 -12.28 0.47
C ASN A 87 35.24 -11.42 0.61
N PRO A 88 34.09 -11.95 1.10
CA PRO A 88 32.89 -11.15 1.33
C PRO A 88 32.97 -10.26 2.59
N GLU A 89 34.03 -10.35 3.39
CA GLU A 89 34.22 -9.54 4.61
C GLU A 89 34.77 -8.14 4.32
N PHE A 90 34.30 -7.16 5.07
CA PHE A 90 34.80 -5.78 5.06
C PHE A 90 34.48 -5.06 6.36
N ASP A 91 35.30 -4.06 6.69
CA ASP A 91 35.15 -3.24 7.89
C ASP A 91 34.91 -1.77 7.52
N LEU A 92 34.02 -1.12 8.28
CA LEU A 92 33.76 0.31 8.18
C LEU A 92 34.21 0.99 9.49
N HIS A 93 35.16 1.90 9.39
CA HIS A 93 35.75 2.58 10.55
C HIS A 93 35.12 3.95 10.73
N PHE A 94 34.11 4.03 11.61
CA PHE A 94 33.58 5.29 12.13
C PHE A 94 34.22 5.55 13.51
N GLU A 95 33.47 6.08 14.48
CA GLU A 95 33.88 6.10 15.90
C GLU A 95 34.19 4.69 16.45
N LYS A 96 33.54 3.67 15.90
CA LYS A 96 33.76 2.25 16.21
C LYS A 96 33.98 1.47 14.92
N VAL A 97 34.74 0.39 15.00
CA VAL A 97 34.94 -0.54 13.88
C VAL A 97 33.73 -1.45 13.74
N TYR A 98 33.05 -1.38 12.59
CA TYR A 98 31.93 -2.24 12.24
C TYR A 98 32.35 -3.28 11.21
N ARG A 99 32.45 -4.54 11.66
CA ARG A 99 32.85 -5.68 10.82
C ARG A 99 31.64 -6.39 10.22
N TRP A 100 31.63 -6.51 8.89
CA TRP A 100 30.52 -7.03 8.11
C TRP A 100 30.95 -8.16 7.18
N VAL A 101 30.03 -9.08 6.95
CA VAL A 101 30.16 -10.15 5.96
C VAL A 101 29.02 -9.98 4.96
N ALA A 102 29.35 -9.63 3.71
CA ALA A 102 28.37 -9.51 2.63
C ALA A 102 27.83 -10.86 2.19
N SER A 103 26.66 -10.85 1.54
CA SER A 103 26.06 -12.07 0.98
C SER A 103 26.84 -12.63 -0.22
N SER A 104 27.59 -11.78 -0.93
CA SER A 104 28.55 -12.15 -1.97
C SER A 104 29.67 -11.13 -2.10
N THR A 105 30.81 -11.55 -2.64
CA THR A 105 31.95 -10.66 -2.96
C THR A 105 31.57 -9.59 -3.97
N ALA A 106 30.72 -9.91 -4.95
CA ALA A 106 30.24 -8.95 -5.94
C ALA A 106 29.39 -7.83 -5.31
N GLU A 107 28.49 -8.16 -4.37
CA GLU A 107 27.71 -7.15 -3.64
C GLU A 107 28.61 -6.27 -2.75
N LYS A 108 29.62 -6.87 -2.09
CA LYS A 108 30.64 -6.12 -1.33
C LYS A 108 31.32 -5.08 -2.23
N ASN A 109 31.89 -5.53 -3.35
CA ASN A 109 32.66 -4.69 -4.24
C ASN A 109 31.81 -3.55 -4.82
N SER A 110 30.59 -3.84 -5.26
CA SER A 110 29.65 -2.82 -5.75
C SER A 110 29.31 -1.76 -4.68
N PHE A 111 29.16 -2.19 -3.42
CA PHE A 111 28.88 -1.28 -2.31
C PHE A 111 30.09 -0.39 -1.96
N ILE A 112 31.31 -0.96 -1.93
CA ILE A 112 32.55 -0.22 -1.68
C ILE A 112 32.82 0.79 -2.79
N SER A 113 32.69 0.40 -4.07
CA SER A 113 32.83 1.34 -5.20
C SER A 113 31.79 2.47 -5.12
N CYS A 114 30.57 2.19 -4.67
CA CYS A 114 29.57 3.24 -4.46
C CYS A 114 29.97 4.22 -3.36
N ILE A 115 30.48 3.73 -2.23
CA ILE A 115 31.01 4.58 -1.14
C ILE A 115 32.17 5.43 -1.64
N TRP A 116 33.09 4.87 -2.42
CA TRP A 116 34.20 5.61 -3.01
C TRP A 116 33.72 6.72 -3.96
N LYS A 117 32.80 6.43 -4.89
CA LYS A 117 32.20 7.43 -5.79
C LYS A 117 31.51 8.56 -5.01
N LEU A 118 30.83 8.22 -3.90
CA LEU A 118 30.19 9.20 -3.02
C LEU A 118 31.19 10.07 -2.27
N ASN A 119 32.31 9.48 -1.83
CA ASN A 119 33.41 10.20 -1.20
C ASN A 119 34.03 11.22 -2.17
N GLN A 120 34.35 10.82 -3.41
CA GLN A 120 34.91 11.74 -4.41
C GLN A 120 33.96 12.89 -4.75
N ARG A 121 32.65 12.62 -4.81
CA ARG A 121 31.66 13.59 -5.28
C ARG A 121 31.21 14.60 -4.23
N TYR A 122 31.10 14.21 -2.96
CA TYR A 122 30.43 15.02 -1.93
C TYR A 122 31.29 15.31 -0.69
N LEU A 123 32.42 14.63 -0.50
CA LEU A 123 33.27 14.80 0.68
C LEU A 123 34.59 15.49 0.31
N ARG A 124 34.98 16.50 1.11
CA ARG A 124 36.30 17.14 1.02
C ARG A 124 37.38 16.35 1.76
N LYS A 125 37.00 15.64 2.82
CA LYS A 125 37.87 14.74 3.58
C LYS A 125 37.92 13.40 2.84
N LYS A 126 39.11 12.97 2.42
CA LYS A 126 39.29 11.68 1.75
C LYS A 126 39.23 10.55 2.80
N VAL A 127 38.21 9.70 2.70
CA VAL A 127 38.18 8.38 3.36
C VAL A 127 39.31 7.52 2.81
N GLU A 128 40.02 6.79 3.68
CA GLU A 128 41.06 5.83 3.28
C GLU A 128 40.44 4.48 2.87
N PHE A 129 40.91 3.91 1.75
CA PHE A 129 40.45 2.61 1.25
C PHE A 129 41.62 1.63 1.30
N VAL A 130 41.53 0.66 2.20
CA VAL A 130 42.59 -0.30 2.52
C VAL A 130 42.21 -1.68 2.00
N ASN A 131 43.16 -2.40 1.41
CA ASN A 131 42.95 -3.73 0.82
C ASN A 131 41.83 -3.78 -0.24
N VAL A 132 41.58 -2.68 -0.94
CA VAL A 132 40.60 -2.60 -2.05
C VAL A 132 41.35 -2.74 -3.38
N SER A 133 40.85 -3.58 -4.29
CA SER A 133 41.41 -3.70 -5.65
C SER A 133 41.34 -2.36 -6.38
N SER A 134 42.44 -1.94 -7.02
CA SER A 134 42.53 -0.69 -7.80
C SER A 134 41.49 -0.63 -8.92
N GLN A 135 41.14 -1.77 -9.52
CA GLN A 135 40.09 -1.87 -10.54
C GLN A 135 38.71 -1.43 -10.06
N LEU A 136 38.45 -1.47 -8.74
CA LEU A 136 37.18 -1.00 -8.15
C LEU A 136 37.14 0.52 -7.95
N LEU A 137 38.31 1.17 -8.03
CA LEU A 137 38.55 2.60 -7.80
C LEU A 137 38.87 3.34 -9.11
N GLU A 138 39.13 2.64 -10.20
CA GLU A 138 39.45 3.21 -11.52
C GLU A 138 38.24 3.17 -12.45
N GLU A 139 37.29 4.08 -12.25
CA GLU A 139 36.46 4.60 -13.34
C GLU A 139 36.45 6.12 -13.20
N SER A 140 37.12 6.79 -14.17
CA SER A 140 37.14 8.26 -14.45
C SER A 140 38.38 9.04 -13.96
N VAL A 141 39.48 8.99 -14.72
CA VAL A 141 40.34 10.16 -14.99
C VAL A 141 40.75 10.09 -16.47
N PRO A 142 40.52 11.11 -17.31
CA PRO A 142 41.17 11.18 -18.62
C PRO A 142 42.67 11.36 -18.39
N SER A 143 43.44 10.34 -18.76
CA SER A 143 44.89 10.41 -18.88
C SER A 143 45.24 11.31 -20.06
N GLY A 144 45.68 12.53 -19.79
CA GLY A 144 46.34 13.40 -20.75
C GLY A 144 47.85 13.25 -20.59
N GLU A 145 48.44 12.26 -21.26
CA GLU A 145 49.87 12.28 -21.59
C GLU A 145 50.03 13.11 -22.86
N SER A 146 50.58 14.31 -22.72
CA SER A 146 51.21 15.04 -23.81
C SER A 146 52.45 15.73 -23.26
N GLN A 147 53.58 15.05 -23.45
CA GLN A 147 54.90 15.67 -23.49
C GLN A 147 55.06 16.38 -24.83
N SER A 148 55.77 17.52 -24.78
CA SER A 148 56.30 18.32 -25.90
C SER A 148 55.26 19.19 -26.62
N VAL A 149 55.52 20.44 -27.02
CA VAL A 149 56.77 21.15 -27.33
C VAL A 149 56.62 22.61 -26.88
N ALA A 150 57.67 23.16 -26.25
CA ALA A 150 57.78 24.58 -25.98
C ALA A 150 57.93 25.36 -27.31
N GLY A 151 57.00 26.27 -27.60
CA GLY A 151 57.23 27.33 -28.57
C GLY A 151 58.03 28.44 -27.89
N GLY A 152 59.30 28.56 -28.26
CA GLY A 152 60.17 29.68 -27.92
C GLY A 152 60.65 30.33 -29.21
N ASP A 153 60.48 31.65 -29.26
CA ASP A 153 60.76 32.60 -30.34
C ASP A 153 61.97 32.30 -31.23
N GLU A 154 61.72 32.40 -32.54
CA GLU A 154 62.72 32.72 -33.56
C GLU A 154 63.10 34.19 -33.42
N ASP A 155 64.21 34.47 -32.73
CA ASP A 155 65.01 35.69 -32.92
C ASP A 155 66.36 35.53 -32.20
N ALA A 156 67.23 34.70 -32.78
CA ALA A 156 68.65 34.67 -32.47
C ALA A 156 69.45 34.57 -33.77
N LEU A 157 69.81 35.74 -34.27
CA LEU A 157 71.03 36.04 -35.02
C LEU A 157 71.97 34.85 -35.25
N ASP A 158 72.05 34.42 -36.52
CA ASP A 158 73.23 33.91 -37.24
C ASP A 158 74.42 33.47 -36.36
N ASP A 159 74.23 32.39 -35.60
CA ASP A 159 75.33 31.64 -35.00
C ASP A 159 75.82 30.63 -36.05
N TYR A 160 77.11 30.70 -36.36
CA TYR A 160 77.81 29.75 -37.21
C TYR A 160 77.57 28.33 -36.67
N GLN A 161 76.75 27.54 -37.38
CA GLN A 161 76.45 26.18 -37.00
C GLN A 161 77.66 25.30 -37.33
N GLU A 162 78.41 24.89 -36.29
CA GLU A 162 79.54 23.96 -36.45
C GLU A 162 79.02 22.67 -37.12
N LEU A 163 79.67 22.28 -38.22
CA LEU A 163 79.38 21.04 -38.92
C LEU A 163 79.38 19.89 -37.92
N ASN A 164 78.33 19.08 -37.93
CA ASN A 164 78.32 17.93 -37.04
C ASN A 164 79.42 16.95 -37.47
N ALA A 165 79.96 16.17 -36.53
CA ALA A 165 81.08 15.25 -36.79
C ALA A 165 80.82 14.24 -37.93
N ARG A 166 79.56 14.09 -38.36
CA ARG A 166 79.16 13.24 -39.47
C ARG A 166 79.19 13.99 -40.81
N GLU A 167 78.77 15.25 -40.82
CA GLU A 167 78.92 16.16 -41.96
C GLU A 167 80.39 16.44 -42.26
N GLU A 168 81.22 16.61 -41.22
CA GLU A 168 82.67 16.74 -41.38
C GLU A 168 83.28 15.48 -42.04
N GLN A 169 82.85 14.30 -41.59
CA GLN A 169 83.32 13.01 -42.14
C GLN A 169 82.80 12.75 -43.56
N ASP A 170 81.59 13.18 -43.89
CA ASP A 170 81.02 13.07 -45.24
C ASP A 170 81.69 14.06 -46.22
N ILE A 171 82.00 15.29 -45.77
CA ILE A 171 82.77 16.27 -46.55
C ILE A 171 84.20 15.76 -46.77
N GLU A 172 84.83 15.19 -45.75
CA GLU A 172 86.16 14.58 -45.84
C GLU A 172 86.17 13.39 -46.82
N GLY A 173 85.15 12.53 -46.76
CA GLY A 173 84.97 11.43 -47.72
C GLY A 173 84.69 11.90 -49.16
N MET A 174 83.91 12.98 -49.34
CA MET A 174 83.69 13.59 -50.66
C MET A 174 84.96 14.21 -51.25
N MET A 175 85.81 14.80 -50.41
CA MET A 175 87.13 15.32 -50.80
C MET A 175 88.10 14.20 -51.18
N GLU A 176 88.01 13.04 -50.53
CA GLU A 176 88.87 11.88 -50.79
C GLU A 176 88.55 11.20 -52.14
N VAL A 177 87.27 11.17 -52.55
CA VAL A 177 86.80 10.56 -53.80
C VAL A 177 87.10 11.43 -55.04
N CYS A 178 87.34 12.74 -54.86
CA CYS A 178 87.63 13.65 -55.96
C CYS A 178 89.14 13.83 -56.16
N GLU A 179 89.76 12.94 -56.93
CA GLU A 179 91.21 12.94 -57.26
C GLU A 179 91.76 14.25 -57.90
N TYR A 180 90.90 15.21 -58.24
CA TYR A 180 91.25 16.51 -58.83
C TYR A 180 91.21 17.70 -57.84
N ALA A 181 90.81 17.50 -56.58
CA ALA A 181 90.58 18.58 -55.62
C ALA A 181 91.82 19.46 -55.34
N ILE A 182 93.03 18.91 -55.49
CA ILE A 182 94.29 19.62 -55.21
C ILE A 182 94.83 20.37 -56.45
N SER A 183 94.39 20.01 -57.67
CA SER A 183 94.94 20.57 -58.93
C SER A 183 93.97 21.47 -59.72
N ASN A 184 92.65 21.41 -59.47
CA ASN A 184 91.68 22.30 -60.12
C ASN A 184 90.41 22.50 -59.27
N ALA A 185 90.45 23.49 -58.37
CA ALA A 185 89.36 23.81 -57.45
C ALA A 185 88.06 24.25 -58.17
N GLU A 186 88.17 24.84 -59.37
CA GLU A 186 87.02 25.30 -60.15
C GLU A 186 86.18 24.13 -60.67
N ALA A 187 86.84 23.06 -61.16
CA ALA A 187 86.18 21.84 -61.60
C ALA A 187 85.52 21.06 -60.44
N PHE A 188 86.11 21.11 -59.24
CA PHE A 188 85.52 20.50 -58.04
C PHE A 188 84.28 21.28 -57.57
N ALA A 189 84.35 22.61 -57.54
CA ALA A 189 83.21 23.46 -57.19
C ALA A 189 82.05 23.30 -58.18
N GLU A 190 82.31 23.17 -59.50
CA GLU A 190 81.26 22.88 -60.49
C GLU A 190 80.60 21.52 -60.27
N LYS A 191 81.38 20.48 -59.92
CA LYS A 191 80.84 19.14 -59.66
C LYS A 191 79.97 19.14 -58.41
N LEU A 192 80.43 19.78 -57.33
CA LEU A 192 79.68 19.94 -56.09
C LEU A 192 78.40 20.76 -56.32
N SER A 193 78.47 21.85 -57.08
CA SER A 193 77.31 22.67 -57.46
C SER A 193 76.28 21.87 -58.26
N ARG A 194 76.75 21.01 -59.19
CA ARG A 194 75.86 20.13 -59.97
C ARG A 194 75.21 19.05 -59.09
N GLU A 195 75.96 18.45 -58.17
CA GLU A 195 75.42 17.47 -57.22
C GLU A 195 74.44 18.11 -56.23
N LEU A 196 74.75 19.30 -55.71
CA LEU A 196 73.86 20.10 -54.87
C LEU A 196 72.56 20.43 -55.62
N GLN A 197 72.64 20.87 -56.89
CA GLN A 197 71.45 21.19 -57.69
C GLN A 197 70.56 19.97 -57.94
N VAL A 198 71.14 18.78 -58.12
CA VAL A 198 70.38 17.53 -58.23
C VAL A 198 69.72 17.15 -56.91
N LEU A 199 70.44 17.33 -55.80
CA LEU A 199 69.95 17.02 -54.45
C LEU A 199 68.84 18.00 -54.03
N ASP A 200 69.00 19.29 -54.31
CA ASP A 200 67.96 20.32 -54.13
C ASP A 200 66.72 20.00 -54.97
N GLY A 201 66.90 19.55 -56.22
CA GLY A 201 65.80 19.08 -57.06
C GLY A 201 65.04 17.89 -56.47
N ALA A 202 65.77 16.91 -55.91
CA ALA A 202 65.19 15.74 -55.25
C ALA A 202 64.51 16.07 -53.91
N ASN A 203 65.09 17.03 -53.16
CA ASN A 203 64.55 17.50 -51.89
C ASN A 203 63.25 18.28 -52.12
N ILE A 204 63.22 19.20 -53.10
CA ILE A 204 62.00 19.92 -53.51
C ILE A 204 60.91 18.93 -53.93
N GLN A 205 61.24 17.91 -54.73
CA GLN A 205 60.24 16.91 -55.14
C GLN A 205 59.71 16.06 -53.96
N SER A 206 60.56 15.69 -53.00
CA SER A 206 60.14 14.93 -51.82
C SER A 206 59.27 15.77 -50.88
N ILE A 207 59.63 17.04 -50.67
CA ILE A 207 58.82 18.01 -49.92
C ILE A 207 57.47 18.22 -50.61
N MET A 208 57.46 18.47 -51.92
CA MET A 208 56.22 18.63 -52.71
C MET A 208 55.34 17.38 -52.72
N ALA A 209 55.93 16.18 -52.72
CA ALA A 209 55.17 14.92 -52.63
C ALA A 209 54.54 14.75 -51.25
N SER A 210 55.28 15.06 -50.18
CA SER A 210 54.78 15.01 -48.81
C SER A 210 53.65 16.02 -48.57
N GLU A 211 53.74 17.22 -49.13
CA GLU A 211 52.72 18.26 -49.03
C GLU A 211 51.40 17.83 -49.68
N LYS A 212 51.46 17.20 -50.85
CA LYS A 212 50.25 16.64 -51.51
C LYS A 212 49.62 15.53 -50.68
N GLN A 213 50.43 14.68 -50.05
CA GLN A 213 49.94 13.58 -49.22
C GLN A 213 49.29 14.08 -47.92
N VAL A 214 49.88 15.09 -47.29
CA VAL A 214 49.31 15.77 -46.12
C VAL A 214 47.99 16.46 -46.47
N ASN A 215 47.91 17.12 -47.63
CA ASN A 215 46.66 17.74 -48.09
C ASN A 215 45.53 16.72 -48.32
N ILE A 216 45.84 15.56 -48.91
CA ILE A 216 44.85 14.48 -49.07
C ILE A 216 44.39 13.95 -47.71
N LEU A 217 45.32 13.79 -46.75
CA LEU A 217 44.99 13.34 -45.41
C LEU A 217 44.09 14.35 -44.67
N MET A 218 44.38 15.65 -44.79
CA MET A 218 43.52 16.70 -44.25
C MET A 218 42.11 16.64 -44.87
N GLN A 219 42.02 16.44 -46.17
CA GLN A 219 40.73 16.37 -46.85
C GLN A 219 39.91 15.15 -46.41
N LEU A 220 40.54 13.99 -46.20
CA LEU A 220 39.89 12.81 -45.64
C LEU A 220 39.46 12.99 -44.18
N LEU A 221 40.23 13.75 -43.38
CA LEU A 221 39.86 14.11 -42.02
C LEU A 221 38.66 15.05 -42.00
N ASP A 222 38.61 16.03 -42.90
CA ASP A 222 37.45 16.93 -43.04
C ASP A 222 36.20 16.16 -43.49
N GLU A 223 36.34 15.19 -44.40
CA GLU A 223 35.25 14.30 -44.80
C GLU A 223 34.76 13.43 -43.63
N ALA A 224 35.69 12.88 -42.84
CA ALA A 224 35.37 12.11 -41.65
C ALA A 224 34.68 12.96 -40.58
N LEU A 225 35.12 14.22 -40.38
CA LEU A 225 34.47 15.17 -39.48
C LEU A 225 33.04 15.49 -39.94
N SER A 226 32.85 15.73 -41.23
CA SER A 226 31.52 15.92 -41.85
C SER A 226 30.58 14.74 -41.62
N GLU A 227 31.08 13.51 -41.77
CA GLU A 227 30.29 12.30 -41.48
C GLU A 227 29.96 12.16 -39.99
N VAL A 228 30.89 12.53 -39.09
CA VAL A 228 30.65 12.55 -37.64
C VAL A 228 29.57 13.56 -37.27
N ASP A 229 29.62 14.78 -37.82
CA ASP A 229 28.58 15.80 -37.62
C ASP A 229 27.21 15.31 -38.08
N THR A 230 27.18 14.59 -39.21
CA THR A 230 25.96 13.99 -39.75
C THR A 230 25.39 12.91 -38.81
N ILE A 231 26.27 12.10 -38.18
CA ILE A 231 25.87 11.10 -37.20
C ILE A 231 25.38 11.77 -35.91
N GLU A 232 26.05 12.83 -35.44
CA GLU A 232 25.63 13.59 -34.27
C GLU A 232 24.26 14.23 -34.46
N GLY A 233 23.99 14.78 -35.65
CA GLY A 233 22.67 15.30 -36.01
C GLY A 233 21.59 14.21 -35.98
N LYS A 234 21.88 13.02 -36.52
CA LYS A 234 20.95 11.87 -36.46
C LYS A 234 20.70 11.41 -35.02
N LEU A 235 21.75 11.30 -34.20
CA LEU A 235 21.64 10.94 -32.78
C LEU A 235 20.78 11.94 -32.00
N SER A 236 21.00 13.24 -32.23
CA SER A 236 20.21 14.31 -31.63
C SER A 236 18.73 14.20 -31.99
N SER A 237 18.42 13.90 -33.27
CA SER A 237 17.05 13.68 -33.71
C SER A 237 16.37 12.48 -33.06
N TYR A 238 17.12 11.39 -32.83
CA TYR A 238 16.61 10.21 -32.13
C TYR A 238 16.41 10.47 -30.65
N GLU A 239 17.31 11.24 -30.01
CA GLU A 239 17.16 11.62 -28.61
C GLU A 239 15.92 12.50 -28.39
N GLU A 240 15.66 13.46 -29.28
CA GLU A 240 14.46 14.29 -29.23
C GLU A 240 13.17 13.46 -29.37
N MET A 241 13.14 12.52 -30.32
CA MET A 241 12.01 11.59 -30.47
C MET A 241 11.83 10.71 -29.23
N LEU A 242 12.91 10.17 -28.66
CA LEU A 242 12.85 9.35 -27.45
C LEU A 242 12.37 10.14 -26.24
N GLN A 243 12.77 11.41 -26.12
CA GLN A 243 12.31 12.29 -25.07
C GLN A 243 10.81 12.59 -25.20
N SER A 244 10.31 12.85 -26.42
CA SER A 244 8.88 13.02 -26.69
C SER A 244 8.06 11.77 -26.34
N VAL A 245 8.52 10.59 -26.75
CA VAL A 245 7.87 9.31 -26.45
C VAL A 245 7.85 9.04 -24.94
N LYS A 246 8.94 9.35 -24.24
CA LYS A 246 9.03 9.21 -22.79
C LYS A 246 8.03 10.10 -22.08
N GLU A 247 7.89 11.36 -22.49
CA GLU A 247 6.91 12.29 -21.93
C GLU A 247 5.47 11.80 -22.14
N GLN A 248 5.16 11.30 -23.33
CA GLN A 248 3.86 10.68 -23.62
C GLN A 248 3.62 9.45 -22.75
N MET A 249 4.63 8.58 -22.58
CA MET A 249 4.52 7.38 -21.74
C MET A 249 4.33 7.72 -20.26
N ASP A 250 4.99 8.77 -19.76
CA ASP A 250 4.80 9.26 -18.40
C ASP A 250 3.38 9.82 -18.20
N GLN A 251 2.84 10.56 -19.16
CA GLN A 251 1.44 11.02 -19.13
C GLN A 251 0.45 9.85 -19.12
N ILE A 252 0.65 8.84 -19.96
CA ILE A 252 -0.18 7.63 -19.99
C ILE A 252 -0.09 6.88 -18.66
N SER A 253 1.11 6.75 -18.10
CA SER A 253 1.34 6.09 -16.81
C SER A 253 0.61 6.81 -15.67
N GLN A 254 0.68 8.14 -15.62
CA GLN A 254 -0.05 8.96 -14.66
C GLN A 254 -1.56 8.81 -14.83
N SER A 255 -2.07 8.86 -16.08
CA SER A 255 -3.48 8.66 -16.39
C SER A 255 -3.97 7.26 -15.94
N ASN A 256 -3.23 6.21 -16.28
CA ASN A 256 -3.54 4.84 -15.85
C ASN A 256 -3.54 4.69 -14.33
N ARG A 257 -2.62 5.35 -13.62
CA ARG A 257 -2.62 5.37 -12.16
C ARG A 257 -3.88 6.02 -11.60
N LEU A 258 -4.32 7.15 -12.18
CA LEU A 258 -5.58 7.80 -11.76
C LEU A 258 -6.79 6.89 -12.03
N ILE A 259 -6.83 6.21 -13.17
CA ILE A 259 -7.88 5.25 -13.50
C ILE A 259 -7.89 4.09 -12.50
N GLN A 260 -6.73 3.55 -12.14
CA GLN A 260 -6.63 2.46 -11.17
C GLN A 260 -7.09 2.89 -9.77
N ILE A 261 -6.72 4.11 -9.35
CA ILE A 261 -7.20 4.68 -8.08
C ILE A 261 -8.73 4.87 -8.13
N SER A 262 -9.25 5.42 -9.22
CA SER A 262 -10.69 5.58 -9.43
C SER A 262 -11.44 4.25 -9.37
N ASN A 263 -10.96 3.22 -10.08
CA ASN A 263 -11.54 1.88 -10.06
C ASN A 263 -11.49 1.24 -8.66
N THR A 264 -10.38 1.42 -7.94
CA THR A 264 -10.25 0.94 -6.56
C THR A 264 -11.24 1.65 -5.63
N ASN A 265 -11.40 2.96 -5.78
CA ASN A 265 -12.36 3.74 -5.00
C ASN A 265 -13.80 3.35 -5.34
N ASN A 266 -14.12 3.13 -6.62
CA ASN A 266 -15.44 2.66 -7.07
C ASN A 266 -15.76 1.27 -6.52
N GLY A 267 -14.78 0.35 -6.47
CA GLY A 267 -14.96 -0.95 -5.83
C GLY A 267 -15.28 -0.83 -4.34
N LYS A 268 -14.50 -0.03 -3.59
CA LYS A 268 -14.78 0.23 -2.17
C LYS A 268 -16.13 0.90 -1.94
N LEU A 269 -16.52 1.83 -2.82
CA LEU A 269 -17.81 2.49 -2.75
C LEU A 269 -18.95 1.51 -3.02
N LEU A 270 -18.78 0.62 -4.00
CA LEU A 270 -19.75 -0.43 -4.30
C LEU A 270 -19.93 -1.37 -3.11
N ASP A 271 -18.83 -1.81 -2.47
CA ASP A 271 -18.88 -2.65 -1.27
C ASP A 271 -19.67 -1.97 -0.14
N GLU A 272 -19.49 -0.66 0.02
CA GLU A 272 -20.18 0.11 1.06
C GLU A 272 -21.66 0.31 0.76
N ILE A 273 -22.00 0.60 -0.50
CA ILE A 273 -23.41 0.68 -0.95
C ILE A 273 -24.08 -0.68 -0.79
N GLN A 274 -23.40 -1.77 -1.18
CA GLN A 274 -23.94 -3.12 -1.06
C GLN A 274 -24.15 -3.52 0.40
N PHE A 275 -23.25 -3.13 1.31
CA PHE A 275 -23.46 -3.28 2.74
C PHE A 275 -24.73 -2.54 3.19
N LEU A 276 -24.86 -1.24 2.86
CA LEU A 276 -26.04 -0.48 3.27
C LEU A 276 -27.34 -1.06 2.70
N VAL A 277 -27.39 -1.39 1.41
CA VAL A 277 -28.59 -1.94 0.77
C VAL A 277 -28.98 -3.30 1.36
N ASN A 278 -28.02 -4.18 1.64
CA ASN A 278 -28.34 -5.51 2.15
C ASN A 278 -28.81 -5.51 3.61
N TYR A 279 -28.31 -4.57 4.43
CA TYR A 279 -28.56 -4.58 5.87
C TYR A 279 -29.58 -3.51 6.32
N MET A 280 -29.77 -2.43 5.55
CA MET A 280 -30.70 -1.34 5.86
C MET A 280 -31.96 -1.35 4.97
N ASP A 281 -32.26 -2.45 4.29
CA ASP A 281 -33.50 -2.60 3.53
C ASP A 281 -34.48 -3.54 4.24
N LEU A 282 -35.76 -3.16 4.23
CA LEU A 282 -36.84 -3.97 4.75
C LEU A 282 -37.84 -4.19 3.63
N SER A 283 -38.15 -5.46 3.33
CA SER A 283 -39.02 -5.79 2.21
C SER A 283 -40.39 -5.11 2.34
N LYS A 284 -40.97 -4.70 1.20
CA LYS A 284 -42.31 -4.09 1.16
C LYS A 284 -43.39 -4.99 1.78
N GLY A 285 -43.19 -6.32 1.74
CA GLY A 285 -44.06 -7.29 2.40
C GLY A 285 -44.00 -7.18 3.93
N HIS A 286 -42.80 -7.06 4.51
CA HIS A 286 -42.63 -6.86 5.95
C HIS A 286 -43.20 -5.51 6.42
N ILE A 287 -42.99 -4.44 5.64
CA ILE A 287 -43.58 -3.12 5.95
C ILE A 287 -45.10 -3.21 6.02
N ARG A 288 -45.76 -3.83 5.02
CA ARG A 288 -47.21 -4.03 5.01
C ARG A 288 -47.69 -4.91 6.16
N ALA A 289 -46.95 -5.97 6.50
CA ALA A 289 -47.32 -6.83 7.63
C ALA A 289 -47.32 -6.04 8.95
N LEU A 290 -46.33 -5.17 9.17
CA LEU A 290 -46.26 -4.33 10.38
C LEU A 290 -47.36 -3.25 10.42
N GLN A 291 -47.67 -2.64 9.28
CA GLN A 291 -48.68 -1.57 9.20
C GLN A 291 -50.10 -2.13 9.28
N ASP A 292 -50.43 -3.09 8.42
CA ASP A 292 -51.81 -3.54 8.16
C ASP A 292 -52.04 -5.05 8.38
N GLY A 293 -50.99 -5.82 8.71
CA GLY A 293 -51.10 -7.28 8.88
C GLY A 293 -52.08 -7.71 9.98
N ASP A 294 -53.03 -8.60 9.67
CA ASP A 294 -54.06 -9.04 10.61
C ASP A 294 -53.47 -9.77 11.84
N LEU A 295 -53.84 -9.31 13.04
CA LEU A 295 -53.39 -9.91 14.30
C LEU A 295 -54.38 -10.96 14.85
N SER A 296 -55.46 -11.25 14.13
CA SER A 296 -56.48 -12.22 14.55
C SER A 296 -56.26 -13.60 13.91
N SER A 297 -55.78 -13.64 12.66
CA SER A 297 -55.47 -14.88 11.95
C SER A 297 -54.07 -15.42 12.29
N PRO A 298 -53.90 -16.76 12.37
CA PRO A 298 -52.60 -17.36 12.67
C PRO A 298 -51.53 -17.03 11.61
N LYS A 299 -51.93 -16.97 10.33
CA LYS A 299 -51.05 -16.57 9.23
C LYS A 299 -50.61 -15.11 9.32
N GLY A 300 -51.50 -14.22 9.74
CA GLY A 300 -51.18 -12.81 9.93
C GLY A 300 -50.24 -12.58 11.11
N ILE A 301 -50.46 -13.30 12.23
CA ILE A 301 -49.55 -13.30 13.39
C ILE A 301 -48.14 -13.76 12.98
N GLU A 302 -48.02 -14.86 12.23
CA GLU A 302 -46.74 -15.37 11.76
C GLU A 302 -46.02 -14.36 10.83
N ALA A 303 -46.76 -13.72 9.91
CA ALA A 303 -46.22 -12.68 9.05
C ALA A 303 -45.71 -11.46 9.86
N CYS A 304 -46.45 -11.06 10.90
CA CYS A 304 -46.05 -9.99 11.81
C CYS A 304 -44.82 -10.36 12.63
N ILE A 305 -44.70 -11.61 13.10
CA ILE A 305 -43.51 -12.11 13.81
C ILE A 305 -42.29 -12.01 12.90
N ASN A 306 -42.35 -12.58 11.70
CA ASN A 306 -41.24 -12.56 10.75
C ASN A 306 -40.84 -11.12 10.37
N ALA A 307 -41.83 -10.23 10.17
CA ALA A 307 -41.58 -8.83 9.87
C ALA A 307 -40.96 -8.07 11.06
N SER A 308 -41.37 -8.39 12.30
CA SER A 308 -40.86 -7.76 13.52
C SER A 308 -39.43 -8.21 13.84
N GLU A 309 -39.09 -9.47 13.56
CA GLU A 309 -37.72 -10.01 13.65
C GLU A 309 -36.81 -9.36 12.60
N ALA A 310 -37.27 -9.28 11.34
CA ALA A 310 -36.53 -8.60 10.28
C ALA A 310 -36.29 -7.12 10.60
N LEU A 311 -37.29 -6.40 11.11
CA LEU A 311 -37.14 -5.02 11.55
C LEU A 311 -36.09 -4.89 12.66
N LEU A 312 -36.11 -5.79 13.65
CA LEU A 312 -35.15 -5.77 14.75
C LEU A 312 -33.72 -6.05 14.26
N GLN A 313 -33.56 -6.96 13.29
CA GLN A 313 -32.28 -7.23 12.65
C GLN A 313 -31.74 -5.97 11.97
N CYS A 314 -32.54 -5.29 11.14
CA CYS A 314 -32.15 -4.06 10.46
C CYS A 314 -31.79 -2.92 11.45
N MET A 315 -32.53 -2.79 12.56
CA MET A 315 -32.26 -1.77 13.58
C MET A 315 -30.97 -2.01 14.38
N ASN A 316 -30.56 -3.27 14.55
CA ASN A 316 -29.40 -3.66 15.35
C ASN A 316 -28.12 -3.84 14.53
N VAL A 317 -28.12 -3.50 13.23
CA VAL A 317 -26.93 -3.56 12.38
C VAL A 317 -25.87 -2.59 12.92
N ALA A 318 -24.66 -3.11 13.16
CA ALA A 318 -23.52 -2.30 13.54
C ALA A 318 -23.08 -1.43 12.34
N LEU A 319 -23.43 -0.15 12.39
CA LEU A 319 -23.03 0.82 11.37
C LEU A 319 -21.53 1.08 11.43
N ARG A 320 -20.89 1.19 10.26
CA ARG A 320 -19.48 1.56 10.16
C ARG A 320 -19.30 3.05 10.48
N PRO A 321 -18.10 3.45 10.95
CA PRO A 321 -17.81 4.86 11.23
C PRO A 321 -18.10 5.73 10.00
N GLY A 322 -18.93 6.77 10.19
CA GLY A 322 -19.33 7.70 9.11
C GLY A 322 -20.70 7.44 8.51
N HIS A 323 -21.28 6.23 8.62
CA HIS A 323 -22.63 5.95 8.12
C HIS A 323 -23.71 6.81 8.78
N GLU A 324 -23.53 7.11 10.06
CA GLU A 324 -24.44 8.00 10.81
C GLU A 324 -24.50 9.43 10.25
N LYS A 325 -23.52 9.83 9.42
CA LYS A 325 -23.53 11.15 8.77
C LYS A 325 -24.35 11.17 7.48
N LEU A 326 -24.67 10.00 6.91
CA LEU A 326 -25.43 9.89 5.68
C LEU A 326 -26.91 10.17 5.95
N MET A 327 -27.49 11.11 5.20
CA MET A 327 -28.92 11.44 5.36
C MET A 327 -29.84 10.25 5.09
N ALA A 328 -29.51 9.42 4.09
CA ALA A 328 -30.29 8.23 3.76
C ALA A 328 -30.35 7.24 4.93
N VAL A 329 -29.22 7.03 5.63
CA VAL A 329 -29.17 6.15 6.81
C VAL A 329 -30.02 6.72 7.94
N LYS A 330 -29.93 8.03 8.21
CA LYS A 330 -30.77 8.69 9.23
C LYS A 330 -32.26 8.58 8.91
N GLN A 331 -32.65 8.82 7.66
CA GLN A 331 -34.04 8.68 7.21
C GLN A 331 -34.55 7.25 7.38
N GLN A 332 -33.73 6.25 7.02
CA GLN A 332 -34.10 4.85 7.16
C GLN A 332 -34.22 4.40 8.63
N GLN A 333 -33.29 4.83 9.50
CA GLN A 333 -33.40 4.59 10.94
C GLN A 333 -34.65 5.23 11.55
N HIS A 334 -35.01 6.43 11.09
CA HIS A 334 -36.24 7.10 11.51
C HIS A 334 -37.47 6.30 11.09
N LEU A 335 -37.53 5.87 9.83
CA LEU A 335 -38.61 5.01 9.31
C LEU A 335 -38.76 3.72 10.13
N PHE A 336 -37.65 3.04 10.45
CA PHE A 336 -37.69 1.83 11.30
C PHE A 336 -38.23 2.12 12.70
N THR A 337 -37.86 3.26 13.27
CA THR A 337 -38.37 3.72 14.57
C THR A 337 -39.88 3.98 14.51
N GLU A 338 -40.37 4.65 13.47
CA GLU A 338 -41.80 4.91 13.27
C GLU A 338 -42.60 3.61 13.04
N LEU A 339 -42.07 2.67 12.26
CA LEU A 339 -42.69 1.36 12.03
C LEU A 339 -42.79 0.56 13.34
N ARG A 340 -41.71 0.53 14.12
CA ARG A 340 -41.67 -0.09 15.45
C ARG A 340 -42.74 0.52 16.36
N ASP A 341 -42.82 1.84 16.44
CA ASP A 341 -43.73 2.54 17.36
C ASP A 341 -45.19 2.40 16.97
N THR A 342 -45.46 2.37 15.66
CA THR A 342 -46.79 2.14 15.10
C THR A 342 -47.25 0.71 15.34
N PHE A 343 -46.39 -0.27 15.03
CA PHE A 343 -46.71 -1.68 15.27
C PHE A 343 -46.87 -1.98 16.76
N ALA A 344 -46.02 -1.44 17.63
CA ALA A 344 -46.14 -1.63 19.08
C ALA A 344 -47.46 -1.05 19.64
N ARG A 345 -47.90 0.13 19.17
CA ARG A 345 -49.23 0.68 19.54
C ARG A 345 -50.36 -0.24 19.08
N ARG A 346 -50.30 -0.69 17.83
CA ARG A 346 -51.31 -1.57 17.23
C ARG A 346 -51.42 -2.90 17.96
N LEU A 347 -50.29 -3.54 18.24
CA LEU A 347 -50.21 -4.79 19.00
C LEU A 347 -50.77 -4.63 20.41
N THR A 348 -50.41 -3.55 21.11
CA THR A 348 -50.90 -3.26 22.47
C THR A 348 -52.43 -3.09 22.47
N ASN A 349 -52.97 -2.32 21.52
CA ASN A 349 -54.41 -2.11 21.40
C ASN A 349 -55.16 -3.40 21.08
N HIS A 350 -54.62 -4.22 20.16
CA HIS A 350 -55.21 -5.53 19.83
C HIS A 350 -55.24 -6.45 21.05
N LEU A 351 -54.12 -6.59 21.75
CA LEU A 351 -54.04 -7.46 22.93
C LEU A 351 -54.93 -6.97 24.08
N ASN A 352 -55.02 -5.65 24.30
CA ASN A 352 -56.00 -5.09 25.24
C ASN A 352 -57.44 -5.48 24.87
N ASN A 353 -57.82 -5.36 23.60
CA ASN A 353 -59.16 -5.76 23.16
C ASN A 353 -59.39 -7.27 23.33
N VAL A 354 -58.40 -8.10 23.03
CA VAL A 354 -58.47 -9.55 23.26
C VAL A 354 -58.69 -9.87 24.73
N PHE A 355 -57.99 -9.19 25.66
CA PHE A 355 -58.19 -9.38 27.09
C PHE A 355 -59.61 -8.99 27.53
N VAL A 356 -60.15 -7.89 27.01
CA VAL A 356 -61.52 -7.45 27.30
C VAL A 356 -62.56 -8.43 26.76
N HIS A 357 -62.42 -8.87 25.51
CA HIS A 357 -63.36 -9.82 24.89
C HIS A 357 -63.37 -11.18 25.61
N GLN A 358 -62.18 -11.71 25.95
CA GLN A 358 -62.06 -12.95 26.71
C GLN A 358 -62.74 -12.87 28.08
N GLY A 359 -62.70 -11.71 28.74
CA GLY A 359 -63.34 -11.51 30.04
C GLY A 359 -64.88 -11.41 29.98
N HIS A 360 -65.44 -10.99 28.85
CA HIS A 360 -66.88 -10.84 28.66
C HIS A 360 -67.56 -12.15 28.21
N ASP A 361 -66.92 -12.89 27.30
CA ASP A 361 -67.44 -14.17 26.78
C ASP A 361 -67.65 -15.22 27.89
N GLN A 362 -66.81 -15.20 28.93
CA GLN A 362 -66.91 -16.16 30.04
C GLN A 362 -68.13 -15.98 30.94
N SER A 363 -68.86 -14.86 30.85
CA SER A 363 -70.15 -14.67 31.54
C SER A 363 -71.15 -15.79 31.20
N SER A 364 -71.05 -16.36 29.99
CA SER A 364 -71.91 -17.46 29.53
C SER A 364 -71.52 -18.82 30.14
N THR A 365 -70.21 -19.13 30.25
CA THR A 365 -69.69 -20.38 30.83
C THR A 365 -69.84 -20.44 32.36
N LEU A 366 -69.90 -19.28 33.02
CA LEU A 366 -70.21 -19.15 34.45
C LEU A 366 -71.54 -19.84 34.81
N SER A 367 -72.56 -19.74 33.95
CA SER A 367 -73.88 -20.35 34.18
C SER A 367 -73.86 -21.90 34.18
N GLN A 368 -72.98 -22.51 33.39
CA GLN A 368 -72.86 -23.96 33.27
C GLN A 368 -72.10 -24.57 34.46
N HIS A 369 -71.00 -23.95 34.87
CA HIS A 369 -70.19 -24.40 36.01
C HIS A 369 -70.83 -24.13 37.38
N THR A 370 -71.75 -23.16 37.43
CA THR A 370 -72.64 -22.86 38.57
C THR A 370 -73.54 -24.06 38.93
N ALA A 371 -73.96 -24.86 37.94
CA ALA A 371 -74.79 -26.04 38.18
C ALA A 371 -74.02 -27.17 38.88
N GLU A 372 -72.72 -27.33 38.58
CA GLU A 372 -71.88 -28.46 39.02
C GLU A 372 -70.98 -28.15 40.23
N LEU A 373 -70.96 -26.92 40.77
CA LEU A 373 -70.06 -26.50 41.85
C LEU A 373 -68.57 -26.78 41.52
N THR A 374 -68.16 -26.40 40.32
CA THR A 374 -66.74 -26.47 39.89
C THR A 374 -66.27 -25.12 39.39
N LEU A 375 -65.00 -24.77 39.62
CA LEU A 375 -64.40 -23.57 39.00
C LEU A 375 -64.10 -23.82 37.51
N PRO A 376 -64.28 -22.82 36.63
CA PRO A 376 -63.93 -22.93 35.22
C PRO A 376 -62.45 -23.23 34.99
N LYS A 377 -62.12 -23.99 33.93
CA LYS A 377 -60.73 -24.21 33.50
C LYS A 377 -60.34 -23.14 32.46
N HIS A 378 -59.39 -22.26 32.78
CA HIS A 378 -58.91 -21.21 31.87
C HIS A 378 -57.86 -21.68 30.83
N SER A 379 -57.62 -22.99 30.70
CA SER A 379 -56.65 -23.54 29.74
C SER A 379 -56.85 -23.08 28.28
N PRO A 380 -58.09 -22.94 27.76
CA PRO A 380 -58.30 -22.42 26.40
C PRO A 380 -57.85 -20.97 26.23
N LEU A 381 -58.08 -20.11 27.23
CA LEU A 381 -57.65 -18.71 27.22
C LEU A 381 -56.13 -18.59 27.11
N HIS A 382 -55.43 -19.31 27.98
CA HIS A 382 -53.97 -19.31 27.97
C HIS A 382 -53.43 -19.88 26.65
N ARG A 383 -54.07 -20.92 26.10
CA ARG A 383 -53.68 -21.50 24.80
C ARG A 383 -53.83 -20.51 23.65
N ASP A 384 -54.87 -19.68 23.65
CA ASP A 384 -55.07 -18.68 22.60
C ASP A 384 -54.09 -17.50 22.72
N LEU A 385 -53.68 -17.17 23.95
CA LEU A 385 -52.66 -16.14 24.21
C LEU A 385 -51.24 -16.59 23.85
N LEU A 386 -50.93 -17.89 23.91
CA LEU A 386 -49.61 -18.43 23.54
C LEU A 386 -49.18 -18.09 22.11
N ARG A 387 -50.14 -17.87 21.20
CA ARG A 387 -49.85 -17.49 19.80
C ARG A 387 -49.13 -16.15 19.69
N TYR A 388 -49.26 -15.28 20.69
CA TYR A 388 -48.62 -13.97 20.73
C TYR A 388 -47.30 -13.96 21.52
N ALA A 389 -46.82 -15.10 22.02
CA ALA A 389 -45.64 -15.16 22.89
C ALA A 389 -44.39 -14.50 22.29
N LYS A 390 -44.09 -14.77 21.01
CA LYS A 390 -42.97 -14.15 20.28
C LYS A 390 -43.13 -12.64 20.11
N LEU A 391 -44.36 -12.17 19.87
CA LEU A 391 -44.65 -10.74 19.74
C LEU A 391 -44.55 -10.02 21.09
N MET A 392 -44.89 -10.70 22.19
CA MET A 392 -44.70 -10.20 23.55
C MET A 392 -43.23 -10.10 23.94
N GLU A 393 -42.41 -11.08 23.53
CA GLU A 393 -40.96 -11.04 23.69
C GLU A 393 -40.35 -9.88 22.88
N TRP A 394 -40.78 -9.70 21.64
CA TRP A 394 -40.38 -8.57 20.82
C TRP A 394 -40.76 -7.23 21.47
N LEU A 395 -41.99 -7.10 22.00
CA LEU A 395 -42.45 -5.89 22.68
C LEU A 395 -41.64 -5.62 23.95
N LYS A 396 -41.28 -6.65 24.71
CA LYS A 396 -40.42 -6.53 25.91
C LYS A 396 -39.03 -5.98 25.57
N ASN A 397 -38.44 -6.45 24.48
CA ASN A 397 -37.09 -6.07 24.07
C ASN A 397 -37.03 -4.69 23.41
N THR A 398 -38.13 -4.25 22.76
CA THR A 398 -38.18 -2.97 22.04
C THR A 398 -38.83 -1.84 22.84
N GLN A 399 -39.94 -2.12 23.55
CA GLN A 399 -40.75 -1.14 24.28
C GLN A 399 -41.22 -1.68 25.63
N ARG A 400 -40.30 -1.65 26.60
CA ARG A 400 -40.53 -2.18 27.95
C ARG A 400 -41.73 -1.55 28.66
N GLU A 401 -41.95 -0.24 28.50
CA GLU A 401 -43.08 0.45 29.13
C GLU A 401 -44.44 -0.08 28.66
N LYS A 402 -44.59 -0.35 27.35
CA LYS A 402 -45.84 -0.91 26.81
C LYS A 402 -46.02 -2.36 27.24
N TYR A 403 -44.95 -3.14 27.31
CA TYR A 403 -44.98 -4.50 27.84
C TYR A 403 -45.42 -4.53 29.31
N ASP A 404 -44.84 -3.67 30.15
CA ASP A 404 -45.17 -3.60 31.57
C ASP A 404 -46.62 -3.12 31.76
N GLY A 405 -47.06 -2.13 30.99
CA GLY A 405 -48.44 -1.66 30.97
C GLY A 405 -49.43 -2.75 30.57
N LEU A 406 -49.15 -3.49 29.49
CA LEU A 406 -50.00 -4.58 29.03
C LEU A 406 -50.04 -5.74 30.04
N SER A 407 -48.90 -6.03 30.69
CA SER A 407 -48.81 -7.05 31.74
C SER A 407 -49.66 -6.69 32.96
N ARG A 408 -49.63 -5.43 33.41
CA ARG A 408 -50.51 -4.94 34.48
C ARG A 408 -51.97 -5.05 34.09
N THR A 409 -52.32 -4.59 32.88
CA THR A 409 -53.68 -4.70 32.35
C THR A 409 -54.17 -6.15 32.33
N TYR A 410 -53.35 -7.09 31.86
CA TYR A 410 -53.67 -8.52 31.92
C TYR A 410 -53.90 -9.02 33.35
N VAL A 411 -53.00 -8.69 34.29
CA VAL A 411 -53.12 -9.10 35.69
C VAL A 411 -54.37 -8.51 36.33
N ASP A 412 -54.66 -7.24 36.12
CA ASP A 412 -55.85 -6.56 36.64
C ASP A 412 -57.14 -7.19 36.07
N TYR A 413 -57.16 -7.49 34.76
CA TYR A 413 -58.30 -8.14 34.12
C TYR A 413 -58.51 -9.57 34.63
N MET A 414 -57.45 -10.38 34.72
CA MET A 414 -57.55 -11.74 35.25
C MET A 414 -57.96 -11.74 36.72
N THR A 415 -57.41 -10.82 37.53
CA THR A 415 -57.78 -10.68 38.95
C THR A 415 -59.27 -10.39 39.11
N ARG A 416 -59.82 -9.44 38.33
CA ARG A 416 -61.26 -9.14 38.33
C ARG A 416 -62.12 -10.32 37.90
N LEU A 417 -61.67 -11.08 36.89
CA LEU A 417 -62.37 -12.28 36.43
C LEU A 417 -62.39 -13.36 37.50
N TYR A 418 -61.25 -13.68 38.11
CA TYR A 418 -61.15 -14.63 39.21
C TYR A 418 -61.97 -14.19 40.43
N GLU A 419 -61.92 -12.91 40.81
CA GLU A 419 -62.74 -12.40 41.91
C GLU A 419 -64.24 -12.57 41.68
N ARG A 420 -64.70 -12.30 40.45
CA ARG A 420 -66.11 -12.50 40.08
C ARG A 420 -66.50 -13.97 40.13
N GLU A 421 -65.71 -14.84 39.51
CA GLU A 421 -65.99 -16.29 39.50
C GLU A 421 -65.97 -16.90 40.90
N ILE A 422 -65.03 -16.49 41.75
CA ILE A 422 -64.96 -16.94 43.15
C ILE A 422 -66.17 -16.44 43.94
N LYS A 423 -66.57 -15.17 43.78
CA LYS A 423 -67.76 -14.61 44.44
C LYS A 423 -69.03 -15.33 44.00
N ASP A 424 -69.22 -15.53 42.70
CA ASP A 424 -70.39 -16.22 42.14
C ASP A 424 -70.44 -17.69 42.59
N PHE A 425 -69.30 -18.38 42.61
CA PHE A 425 -69.18 -19.75 43.13
C PHE A 425 -69.61 -19.85 44.60
N PHE A 426 -69.12 -18.96 45.47
CA PHE A 426 -69.48 -18.96 46.89
C PHE A 426 -70.95 -18.58 47.12
N GLU A 427 -71.51 -17.66 46.34
CA GLU A 427 -72.92 -17.28 46.44
C GLU A 427 -73.84 -18.45 46.05
N VAL A 428 -73.51 -19.18 44.99
CA VAL A 428 -74.24 -20.38 44.56
C VAL A 428 -74.11 -21.51 45.59
N ALA A 429 -72.91 -21.74 46.12
CA ALA A 429 -72.69 -22.72 47.18
C ALA A 429 -73.52 -22.39 48.42
N LYS A 430 -73.57 -21.11 48.81
CA LYS A 430 -74.39 -20.61 49.91
C LYS A 430 -75.89 -20.81 49.66
N ILE A 431 -76.38 -20.52 48.45
CA ILE A 431 -77.79 -20.75 48.08
C ILE A 431 -78.13 -22.24 48.15
N LYS A 432 -77.28 -23.13 47.61
CA LYS A 432 -77.51 -24.58 47.70
C LYS A 432 -77.51 -25.09 49.14
N MET A 433 -76.59 -24.61 49.99
CA MET A 433 -76.55 -24.99 51.41
C MET A 433 -77.74 -24.42 52.22
N ALA A 434 -78.22 -23.22 51.88
CA ALA A 434 -79.40 -22.61 52.50
C ALA A 434 -80.72 -23.22 52.00
N GLY A 435 -80.77 -23.71 50.75
CA GLY A 435 -81.94 -24.41 50.20
C GLY A 435 -82.18 -25.79 50.81
N THR A 436 -81.11 -26.48 51.21
CA THR A 436 -81.21 -27.81 51.85
C THR A 436 -81.71 -27.80 53.30
N THR A 437 -81.88 -26.64 53.93
CA THR A 437 -82.32 -26.57 55.34
C THR A 437 -83.85 -26.38 55.54
N LYS A 438 -84.65 -26.36 54.46
CA LYS A 438 -86.13 -26.17 54.55
C LYS A 438 -87.03 -27.34 54.13
N GLU A 439 -86.49 -28.51 53.79
CA GLU A 439 -87.32 -29.72 53.59
C GLU A 439 -86.93 -30.83 54.58
N GLY A 440 -87.46 -30.73 55.79
CA GLY A 440 -87.19 -31.72 56.83
C GLY A 440 -88.07 -31.55 58.06
N LYS A 441 -89.41 -31.65 57.88
CA LYS A 441 -90.41 -32.11 58.88
C LYS A 441 -91.82 -31.79 58.39
N GLY A 442 -92.65 -32.80 58.14
CA GLY A 442 -94.10 -32.59 58.01
C GLY A 442 -94.91 -33.66 57.28
N ASN A 443 -95.14 -34.79 57.94
CA ASN A 443 -96.32 -35.66 57.85
C ASN A 443 -96.64 -36.50 56.59
N LYS A 444 -96.52 -37.82 56.83
CA LYS A 444 -97.35 -38.92 56.33
C LYS A 444 -98.83 -38.53 56.15
N PHE A 445 -99.49 -39.01 55.09
CA PHE A 445 -100.63 -39.93 55.16
C PHE A 445 -101.19 -40.26 53.74
N GLY A 446 -101.22 -41.57 53.42
CA GLY A 446 -102.25 -42.22 52.61
C GLY A 446 -102.35 -41.93 51.10
N LYS A 447 -102.04 -42.92 50.27
CA LYS A 447 -103.07 -43.88 49.82
C LYS A 447 -102.49 -44.96 48.91
N THR A 448 -102.94 -46.15 49.22
CA THR A 448 -102.77 -47.45 48.57
C THR A 448 -103.61 -47.54 47.28
N LEU A 449 -103.09 -48.26 46.28
CA LEU A 449 -103.74 -48.95 45.15
C LEU A 449 -104.56 -48.14 44.10
N ALA A 450 -104.16 -48.24 42.82
CA ALA A 450 -104.81 -48.90 41.66
C ALA A 450 -104.10 -48.44 40.35
N CYS A 451 -103.56 -49.32 39.48
CA CYS A 451 -104.17 -49.80 38.21
C CYS A 451 -104.90 -48.69 37.44
N PHE A 452 -104.58 -48.31 36.20
CA PHE A 452 -104.06 -49.00 35.01
C PHE A 452 -103.14 -48.06 34.21
#